data_AF-A0A7C1NQQ3-F1
#
_entry.id   AF-A0A7C1NQQ3-F1
#
_cell.length_a   1.000
_cell.length_b   1.000
_cell.length_c   1.000
_cell.angle_alpha   90.00
_cell.angle_beta   90.00
_cell.angle_gamma   90.00
#
_symmetry.space_group_name_H-M   'P 1'
#
loop_
_entity.id
_entity.type
_entity.pdbx_description
1 polymer ?
#
loop_
_entity_poly.entity_id
_entity_poly.type
_entity_poly.pdbx_seq_one_letter_code
_entity_poly.pdbx_strand_id
1 'polypeptide(L)'
;MVTNKSGEAKNASISGMISLQGVGAAQKRAFEAESSLDEANSYRRRGDYLDTLYDLAFAFERSRSVEWWLNISLAFEESGKVNSSMLRDTADRYLRLAIQAKTYSQIILNEIGENPQLLSDADSLISKAEDEIDDYPAPALFLSLEALSKANLALELIDGVTEDKIERTKEKAAVAIDESRKLGVEPILAVSYFEFAESLEDESPTDAIVHYRYAQMIAGVFQFMTNQSAEKESRFEGVPPHSSPTKYVILVDFQLLVVVAGISALLFIIGIVLILRDRKFKKDFPPEIWIPRSMQEYYRKH
;
A
#
# COMPACT_ATOMS: atom_id res chain seq x y z
N MET A 1 10.09 19.96 24.49
CA MET A 1 11.04 19.04 23.82
C MET A 1 10.31 18.13 22.84
N VAL A 2 9.36 17.30 23.29
CA VAL A 2 8.57 16.41 22.41
C VAL A 2 7.91 17.15 21.25
N THR A 3 7.19 18.24 21.51
CA THR A 3 6.53 19.06 20.46
C THR A 3 7.51 19.62 19.43
N ASN A 4 8.74 19.97 19.84
CA ASN A 4 9.75 20.50 18.92
C ASN A 4 10.29 19.37 18.01
N LYS A 5 10.67 18.23 18.61
CA LYS A 5 11.16 17.07 17.86
C LYS A 5 10.11 16.47 16.93
N SER A 6 8.84 16.49 17.33
CA SER A 6 7.73 16.12 16.46
C SER A 6 7.62 17.03 15.24
N GLY A 7 7.74 18.35 15.43
CA GLY A 7 7.79 19.30 14.32
C GLY A 7 8.96 19.04 13.36
N GLU A 8 10.15 18.73 13.89
CA GLU A 8 11.33 18.36 13.07
C GLU A 8 11.04 17.11 12.22
N ALA A 9 10.49 16.04 12.80
CA ALA A 9 10.20 14.81 12.10
C ALA A 9 9.11 14.98 11.02
N LYS A 10 8.02 15.68 11.35
CA LYS A 10 6.87 15.90 10.46
C LYS A 10 7.24 16.72 9.21
N ASN A 11 8.23 17.61 9.32
CA ASN A 11 8.68 18.45 8.21
C ASN A 11 9.89 17.88 7.45
N ALA A 12 10.43 16.72 7.85
CA ALA A 12 11.60 16.15 7.22
C ALA A 12 11.31 15.64 5.80
N SER A 13 12.22 15.89 4.87
CA SER A 13 12.04 15.56 3.45
C SER A 13 12.52 14.15 3.11
N ILE A 14 11.75 13.44 2.28
CA ILE A 14 12.11 12.15 1.71
C ILE A 14 12.49 12.34 0.25
N SER A 15 13.68 11.87 -0.13
CA SER A 15 14.20 11.97 -1.50
C SER A 15 14.51 10.60 -2.14
N GLY A 16 14.81 9.61 -1.31
CA GLY A 16 15.15 8.24 -1.73
C GLY A 16 14.87 7.23 -0.62
N MET A 17 15.31 5.99 -0.80
CA MET A 17 15.01 4.89 0.12
C MET A 17 15.72 5.02 1.47
N ILE A 18 16.85 5.73 1.53
CA ILE A 18 17.57 5.93 2.79
C ILE A 18 16.86 6.98 3.64
N SER A 19 16.55 8.16 3.09
CA SER A 19 15.75 9.17 3.81
C SER A 19 14.34 8.65 4.13
N LEU A 20 13.74 7.82 3.28
CA LEU A 20 12.45 7.18 3.60
C LEU A 20 12.53 6.40 4.92
N GLN A 21 13.58 5.58 5.10
CA GLN A 21 13.78 4.82 6.33
C GLN A 21 13.99 5.72 7.54
N GLY A 22 14.90 6.69 7.44
CA GLY A 22 15.21 7.59 8.56
C GLY A 22 14.02 8.48 8.95
N VAL A 23 13.38 9.11 7.96
CA VAL A 23 12.22 9.98 8.19
C VAL A 23 11.02 9.19 8.69
N GLY A 24 10.68 8.05 8.09
CA GLY A 24 9.57 7.23 8.56
C GLY A 24 9.79 6.70 9.97
N ALA A 25 11.01 6.27 10.30
CA ALA A 25 11.38 5.85 11.65
C ALA A 25 11.30 7.00 12.66
N ALA A 26 11.73 8.21 12.27
CA ALA A 26 11.66 9.42 13.09
C ALA A 26 10.21 9.88 13.32
N GLN A 27 9.39 9.88 12.27
CA GLN A 27 7.98 10.26 12.36
C GLN A 27 7.20 9.30 13.27
N LYS A 28 7.39 7.98 13.11
CA LYS A 28 6.79 6.98 13.99
C LYS A 28 7.14 7.23 15.47
N ARG A 29 8.40 7.54 15.77
CA ARG A 29 8.86 7.87 17.14
C ARG A 29 8.29 9.17 17.67
N ALA A 30 8.10 10.17 16.81
CA ALA A 30 7.43 11.39 17.19
C ALA A 30 5.98 11.13 17.60
N PHE A 31 5.25 10.32 16.82
CA PHE A 31 3.87 9.93 17.14
C PHE A 31 3.79 9.07 18.41
N GLU A 32 4.68 8.10 18.57
CA GLU A 32 4.79 7.32 19.82
C GLU A 32 5.01 8.23 21.04
N ALA A 33 5.88 9.24 20.92
CA ALA A 33 6.12 10.19 22.00
C ALA A 33 4.89 11.06 22.30
N GLU A 34 4.16 11.50 21.27
CA GLU A 34 2.91 12.26 21.43
C GLU A 34 1.83 11.41 22.13
N SER A 35 1.58 10.19 21.65
CA SER A 35 0.60 9.28 22.26
C SER A 35 0.93 8.97 23.72
N SER A 36 2.20 8.68 24.05
CA SER A 36 2.60 8.40 25.43
C SER A 36 2.50 9.64 26.33
N LEU A 37 2.72 10.85 25.82
CA LEU A 37 2.44 12.06 26.61
C LEU A 37 0.95 12.23 26.92
N ASP A 38 0.08 11.88 25.98
CA ASP A 38 -1.37 11.95 26.18
C ASP A 38 -1.85 10.91 27.20
N GLU A 39 -1.32 9.69 27.12
CA GLU A 39 -1.58 8.63 28.11
C GLU A 39 -1.05 9.00 29.49
N ALA A 40 0.19 9.49 29.61
CA ALA A 40 0.75 9.99 30.86
C ALA A 40 -0.15 11.06 31.51
N ASN A 41 -0.71 11.97 30.70
CA ASN A 41 -1.66 12.97 31.16
C ASN A 41 -2.98 12.34 31.64
N SER A 42 -3.45 11.28 30.99
CA SER A 42 -4.62 10.50 31.39
C SER A 42 -4.41 9.78 32.72
N TYR A 43 -3.30 9.07 32.88
CA TYR A 43 -2.90 8.40 34.13
C TYR A 43 -2.76 9.38 35.29
N ARG A 44 -2.10 10.52 35.05
CA ARG A 44 -1.92 11.58 36.06
C ARG A 44 -3.26 12.11 36.58
N ARG A 45 -4.26 12.29 35.70
CA ARG A 45 -5.60 12.73 36.09
C ARG A 45 -6.34 11.70 36.95
N ARG A 46 -6.05 10.41 36.78
CA ARG A 46 -6.62 9.30 37.56
C ARG A 46 -5.85 8.99 38.85
N GLY A 47 -4.70 9.65 39.07
CA GLY A 47 -3.84 9.43 40.23
C GLY A 47 -2.91 8.23 40.09
N ASP A 48 -2.74 7.68 38.88
CA ASP A 48 -1.82 6.58 38.62
C ASP A 48 -0.42 7.10 38.31
N TYR A 49 0.38 7.29 39.35
CA TYR A 49 1.69 7.95 39.21
C TYR A 49 2.76 7.04 38.63
N LEU A 50 2.68 5.72 38.79
CA LEU A 50 3.69 4.80 38.24
C LEU A 50 3.56 4.73 36.72
N ASP A 51 2.34 4.53 36.21
CA ASP A 51 2.09 4.55 34.77
C ASP A 51 2.38 5.92 34.16
N THR A 52 2.06 7.01 34.88
CA THR A 52 2.45 8.36 34.47
C THR A 52 3.97 8.49 34.28
N LEU A 53 4.77 8.02 35.24
CA LEU A 53 6.22 8.13 35.17
C LEU A 53 6.80 7.25 34.05
N TYR A 54 6.24 6.06 33.86
CA TYR A 54 6.61 5.16 32.78
C TYR A 54 6.40 5.82 31.41
N ASP A 55 5.20 6.34 31.14
CA ASP A 55 4.88 6.95 29.86
C ASP A 55 5.64 8.26 29.60
N LEU A 56 5.89 9.06 30.64
CA LEU A 56 6.76 10.24 30.52
C LEU A 56 8.19 9.86 30.14
N ALA A 57 8.75 8.81 30.77
CA ALA A 57 10.09 8.32 30.45
C ALA A 57 10.15 7.75 29.03
N PHE A 58 9.14 6.96 28.64
CA PHE A 58 9.04 6.42 27.29
C PHE A 58 8.95 7.53 26.24
N ALA A 59 8.05 8.51 26.42
CA ALA A 59 7.90 9.65 25.52
C ALA A 59 9.20 10.47 25.41
N PHE A 60 9.94 10.63 26.51
CA PHE A 60 11.23 11.31 26.51
C PHE A 60 12.25 10.56 25.64
N GLU A 61 12.39 9.25 25.81
CA GLU A 61 13.32 8.43 25.03
C GLU A 61 12.94 8.38 23.54
N ARG A 62 11.65 8.23 23.22
CA ARG A 62 11.17 8.27 21.83
C ARG A 62 11.48 9.61 21.17
N SER A 63 11.19 10.72 21.86
CA SER A 63 11.50 12.08 21.39
C SER A 63 13.00 12.29 21.15
N ARG A 64 13.89 11.76 22.00
CA ARG A 64 15.35 11.83 21.78
C ARG A 64 15.78 11.05 20.55
N SER A 65 15.19 9.87 20.33
CA SER A 65 15.56 9.00 19.22
C SER A 65 15.17 9.56 17.84
N VAL A 66 14.24 10.53 17.76
CA VAL A 66 13.87 11.22 16.51
C VAL A 66 15.10 11.76 15.78
N GLU A 67 15.95 12.50 16.49
CA GLU A 67 17.13 13.14 15.89
C GLU A 67 18.16 12.11 15.42
N TRP A 68 18.30 11.00 16.14
CA TRP A 68 19.16 9.90 15.74
C TRP A 68 18.74 9.32 14.39
N TRP A 69 17.44 9.09 14.19
CA TRP A 69 16.91 8.54 12.92
C TRP A 69 16.93 9.54 11.76
N LEU A 70 16.74 10.82 12.03
CA LEU A 70 16.93 11.83 10.99
C LEU A 70 18.41 11.89 10.57
N ASN A 71 19.33 11.89 11.53
CA ASN A 71 20.76 12.01 11.25
C ASN A 71 21.38 10.73 10.65
N ILE A 72 20.90 9.53 11.02
CA ILE A 72 21.47 8.29 10.45
C ILE A 72 21.29 8.24 8.94
N SER A 73 20.18 8.76 8.41
CA SER A 73 19.94 8.81 6.97
C SER A 73 20.96 9.67 6.21
N LEU A 74 21.58 10.65 6.87
CA LEU A 74 22.60 11.52 6.26
C LEU A 74 23.97 10.83 6.15
N ALA A 75 24.18 9.73 6.86
CA ALA A 75 25.44 8.98 6.86
C ALA A 75 25.58 8.04 5.66
N PHE A 76 24.52 7.85 4.88
CA PHE A 76 24.48 6.94 3.74
C PHE A 76 24.11 7.70 2.46
N GLU A 77 24.69 7.27 1.34
CA GLU A 77 24.29 7.81 0.04
C GLU A 77 22.86 7.39 -0.28
N GLU A 78 22.10 8.31 -0.87
CA GLU A 78 20.73 8.01 -1.27
C GLU A 78 20.66 6.94 -2.35
N SER A 79 19.59 6.15 -2.29
CA SER A 79 19.33 5.09 -3.26
C SER A 79 17.90 5.19 -3.80
N GLY A 80 17.77 5.02 -5.12
CA GLY A 80 16.51 5.21 -5.83
C GLY A 80 15.95 6.62 -5.70
N LYS A 81 14.73 6.82 -6.21
CA LYS A 81 13.95 8.03 -5.98
C LYS A 81 12.60 7.64 -5.42
N VAL A 82 12.20 8.29 -4.33
CA VAL A 82 10.88 8.10 -3.73
C VAL A 82 10.09 9.38 -3.94
N ASN A 83 8.99 9.29 -4.68
CA ASN A 83 8.03 10.40 -4.79
C ASN A 83 6.81 10.16 -3.87
N SER A 84 6.08 11.22 -3.55
CA SER A 84 4.97 11.17 -2.60
C SER A 84 3.84 10.24 -3.03
N SER A 85 3.47 10.24 -4.32
CA SER A 85 2.40 9.35 -4.82
C SER A 85 2.79 7.88 -4.71
N MET A 86 4.01 7.55 -5.09
CA MET A 86 4.57 6.20 -4.98
C MET A 86 4.60 5.72 -3.53
N LEU A 87 5.02 6.58 -2.62
CA LEU A 87 5.06 6.27 -1.19
C LEU A 87 3.66 6.03 -0.63
N ARG A 88 2.70 6.92 -0.94
CA ARG A 88 1.31 6.78 -0.52
C ARG A 88 0.66 5.51 -1.08
N ASP A 89 0.84 5.25 -2.38
CA ASP A 89 0.31 4.03 -3.02
C ASP A 89 0.92 2.76 -2.40
N THR A 90 2.21 2.79 -2.04
CA THR A 90 2.88 1.68 -1.37
C THR A 90 2.34 1.50 0.06
N ALA A 91 2.20 2.59 0.81
CA ALA A 91 1.61 2.57 2.15
C ALA A 91 0.19 2.01 2.14
N ASP A 92 -0.68 2.50 1.25
CA ASP A 92 -2.08 2.05 1.13
C ASP A 92 -2.15 0.57 0.77
N ARG A 93 -1.29 0.11 -0.14
CA ARG A 93 -1.20 -1.30 -0.49
C ARG A 93 -0.87 -2.17 0.73
N TYR A 94 0.15 -1.80 1.52
CA TYR A 94 0.53 -2.59 2.69
C TYR A 94 -0.48 -2.48 3.83
N LEU A 95 -1.13 -1.33 3.99
CA LEU A 95 -2.24 -1.15 4.94
C LEU A 95 -3.38 -2.12 4.62
N ARG A 96 -3.80 -2.19 3.35
CA ARG A 96 -4.82 -3.14 2.90
C ARG A 96 -4.42 -4.59 3.12
N LEU A 97 -3.14 -4.93 2.88
CA LEU A 97 -2.62 -6.27 3.17
C LEU A 97 -2.67 -6.58 4.66
N ALA A 98 -2.31 -5.63 5.52
CA ALA A 98 -2.38 -5.79 6.98
C ALA A 98 -3.82 -6.00 7.45
N ILE A 99 -4.77 -5.19 6.98
CA ILE A 99 -6.21 -5.33 7.27
C ILE A 99 -6.72 -6.71 6.84
N GLN A 100 -6.37 -7.15 5.64
CA GLN A 100 -6.77 -8.47 5.13
C GLN A 100 -6.18 -9.60 5.98
N ALA A 101 -4.88 -9.56 6.26
CA ALA A 101 -4.21 -10.57 7.08
C ALA A 101 -4.80 -10.63 8.49
N LYS A 102 -5.06 -9.48 9.13
CA LYS A 102 -5.70 -9.40 10.45
C LYS A 102 -7.11 -9.98 10.42
N THR A 103 -7.91 -9.61 9.42
CA THR A 103 -9.29 -10.10 9.27
C THR A 103 -9.32 -11.62 9.10
N TYR A 104 -8.50 -12.15 8.20
CA TYR A 104 -8.41 -13.59 7.96
C TYR A 104 -7.96 -14.34 9.21
N SER A 105 -6.91 -13.86 9.86
CA SER A 105 -6.37 -14.45 11.08
C SER A 105 -7.39 -14.44 12.21
N GLN A 106 -8.10 -13.32 12.40
CA GLN A 106 -9.16 -13.20 13.40
C GLN A 106 -10.28 -14.21 13.16
N ILE A 107 -10.71 -14.43 11.92
CA ILE A 107 -11.77 -15.40 11.60
C ILE A 107 -11.36 -16.80 12.04
N ILE A 108 -10.17 -17.26 11.62
CA ILE A 108 -9.67 -18.59 11.96
C ILE A 108 -9.46 -18.75 13.46
N LEU A 109 -8.84 -17.77 14.11
CA LEU A 109 -8.54 -17.83 15.53
C LEU A 109 -9.82 -17.82 16.37
N ASN A 110 -10.83 -17.06 15.97
CA ASN A 110 -12.15 -17.10 16.60
C ASN A 110 -12.84 -18.46 16.47
N GLU A 111 -12.71 -19.15 15.33
CA GLU A 111 -13.31 -20.48 15.12
C GLU A 111 -12.75 -21.54 16.08
N ILE A 112 -11.49 -21.39 16.49
CA ILE A 112 -10.81 -22.29 17.42
C ILE A 112 -10.72 -21.73 18.85
N GLY A 113 -11.34 -20.57 19.11
CA GLY A 113 -11.45 -19.96 20.44
C GLY A 113 -10.18 -19.26 20.94
N GLU A 114 -9.25 -18.93 20.05
CA GLU A 114 -8.00 -18.23 20.36
C GLU A 114 -8.09 -16.74 20.07
N ASN A 115 -7.43 -15.91 20.89
CA ASN A 115 -7.35 -14.46 20.68
C ASN A 115 -5.97 -13.93 21.10
N PRO A 116 -4.93 -14.16 20.29
CA PRO A 116 -3.56 -13.78 20.65
C PRO A 116 -3.39 -12.25 20.66
N GLN A 117 -2.55 -11.76 21.59
CA GLN A 117 -2.22 -10.34 21.74
C GLN A 117 -1.72 -9.71 20.42
N LEU A 118 -1.02 -10.49 19.59
CA LEU A 118 -0.53 -10.06 18.27
C LEU A 118 -1.64 -9.50 17.35
N LEU A 119 -2.89 -10.02 17.45
CA LEU A 119 -4.00 -9.47 16.68
C LEU A 119 -4.47 -8.12 17.21
N SER A 120 -4.52 -7.95 18.53
CA SER A 120 -4.85 -6.66 19.15
C SER A 120 -3.79 -5.60 18.82
N ASP A 121 -2.52 -5.99 18.85
CA ASP A 121 -1.42 -5.11 18.47
C ASP A 121 -1.49 -4.72 16.99
N ALA A 122 -1.78 -5.68 16.11
CA ALA A 122 -1.95 -5.41 14.68
C ALA A 122 -3.11 -4.44 14.42
N ASP A 123 -4.23 -4.58 15.14
CA ASP A 123 -5.39 -3.69 15.05
C ASP A 123 -5.05 -2.24 15.46
N SER A 124 -4.27 -2.09 16.55
CA SER A 124 -3.79 -0.78 16.99
C SER A 124 -2.86 -0.13 15.97
N LEU A 125 -1.94 -0.90 15.38
CA LEU A 125 -1.02 -0.42 14.35
C LEU A 125 -1.75 -0.05 13.06
N ILE A 126 -2.77 -0.82 12.66
CA ILE A 126 -3.65 -0.51 11.52
C ILE A 126 -4.36 0.82 11.75
N SER A 127 -4.99 1.00 12.92
CA SER A 127 -5.72 2.24 13.24
C SER A 127 -4.80 3.46 13.14
N LYS A 128 -3.58 3.38 13.70
CA LYS A 128 -2.58 4.46 13.58
C LYS A 128 -2.17 4.72 12.13
N ALA A 129 -1.97 3.64 11.36
CA ALA A 129 -1.61 3.78 9.94
C ALA A 129 -2.75 4.43 9.12
N GLU A 130 -4.01 4.10 9.40
CA GLU A 130 -5.19 4.75 8.79
C GLU A 130 -5.26 6.24 9.11
N ASP A 131 -4.97 6.63 10.35
CA ASP A 131 -4.98 8.03 10.77
C ASP A 131 -3.83 8.84 10.13
N GLU A 132 -2.67 8.21 9.93
CA GLU A 132 -1.45 8.91 9.48
C GLU A 132 -1.29 8.94 7.95
N ILE A 133 -1.89 8.02 7.20
CA ILE A 133 -1.50 7.74 5.79
C ILE A 133 -1.64 8.92 4.83
N ASP A 134 -2.61 9.81 5.06
CA ASP A 134 -2.88 10.93 4.16
C ASP A 134 -1.85 12.06 4.32
N ASP A 135 -1.41 12.33 5.54
CA ASP A 135 -0.47 13.39 5.87
C ASP A 135 0.98 12.88 5.95
N TYR A 136 1.17 11.66 6.45
CA TYR A 136 2.46 11.04 6.76
C TYR A 136 2.51 9.58 6.26
N PRO A 137 2.62 9.35 4.94
CA PRO A 137 2.59 8.01 4.37
C PRO A 137 3.83 7.16 4.71
N ALA A 138 4.96 7.76 5.13
CA ALA A 138 6.16 7.02 5.53
C ALA A 138 5.97 6.21 6.83
N PRO A 139 5.56 6.80 7.96
CA PRO A 139 5.29 6.04 9.18
C PRO A 139 4.09 5.12 8.98
N ALA A 140 3.06 5.52 8.24
CA ALA A 140 1.94 4.65 7.90
C ALA A 140 2.38 3.37 7.16
N LEU A 141 3.32 3.47 6.21
CA LEU A 141 3.93 2.29 5.58
C LEU A 141 4.59 1.37 6.61
N PHE A 142 5.42 1.93 7.49
CA PHE A 142 6.14 1.13 8.48
C PHE A 142 5.24 0.53 9.56
N LEU A 143 4.19 1.24 10.00
CA LEU A 143 3.14 0.73 10.87
C LEU A 143 2.38 -0.42 10.19
N SER A 144 2.05 -0.27 8.91
CA SER A 144 1.36 -1.30 8.12
C SER A 144 2.20 -2.57 7.95
N LEU A 145 3.50 -2.44 7.70
CA LEU A 145 4.43 -3.57 7.60
C LEU A 145 4.55 -4.32 8.93
N GLU A 146 4.55 -3.61 10.06
CA GLU A 146 4.57 -4.22 11.39
C GLU A 146 3.24 -4.92 11.70
N ALA A 147 2.12 -4.26 11.42
CA ALA A 147 0.79 -4.83 11.60
C ALA A 147 0.60 -6.11 10.77
N LEU A 148 1.02 -6.10 9.51
CA LEU A 148 1.02 -7.27 8.64
C LEU A 148 1.88 -8.40 9.20
N SER A 149 3.04 -8.07 9.78
CA SER A 149 3.92 -9.06 10.42
C SER A 149 3.22 -9.72 11.62
N LYS A 150 2.67 -8.92 12.54
CA LYS A 150 1.97 -9.41 13.73
C LYS A 150 0.71 -10.20 13.38
N ALA A 151 -0.07 -9.73 12.41
CA ALA A 151 -1.27 -10.43 11.95
C ALA A 151 -0.96 -11.82 11.38
N ASN A 152 0.06 -11.94 10.51
CA ASN A 152 0.46 -13.24 9.96
C ASN A 152 1.03 -14.17 11.05
N LEU A 153 1.82 -13.62 11.97
CA LEU A 153 2.42 -14.39 13.06
C LEU A 153 1.39 -14.88 14.08
N ALA A 154 0.27 -14.18 14.26
CA ALA A 154 -0.80 -14.63 15.14
C ALA A 154 -1.31 -16.03 14.78
N LEU A 155 -1.38 -16.36 13.49
CA LEU A 155 -1.68 -17.72 13.02
C LEU A 155 -0.47 -18.65 13.10
N GLU A 156 0.70 -18.19 12.67
CA GLU A 156 1.92 -19.01 12.59
C GLU A 156 2.41 -19.50 13.96
N LEU A 157 2.11 -18.76 15.03
CA LEU A 157 2.60 -19.03 16.39
C LEU A 157 1.54 -19.63 17.32
N ILE A 158 0.42 -20.12 16.77
CA ILE A 158 -0.66 -20.69 17.57
C ILE A 158 -0.25 -21.94 18.37
N ASP A 159 0.64 -22.76 17.79
CA ASP A 159 1.25 -23.94 18.40
C ASP A 159 2.53 -23.59 19.20
N GLY A 160 2.78 -22.30 19.41
CA GLY A 160 3.92 -21.78 20.18
C GLY A 160 5.16 -21.45 19.32
N VAL A 161 6.17 -20.95 20.03
CA VAL A 161 7.49 -20.60 19.46
C VAL A 161 8.45 -21.77 19.62
N THR A 162 9.16 -22.10 18.55
CA THR A 162 10.21 -23.12 18.52
C THR A 162 11.51 -22.54 17.96
N GLU A 163 12.64 -23.16 18.28
CA GLU A 163 13.95 -22.76 17.76
C GLU A 163 13.97 -22.76 16.21
N ASP A 164 13.40 -23.80 15.58
CA ASP A 164 13.24 -23.86 14.13
C ASP A 164 12.48 -22.66 13.54
N LYS A 165 11.44 -22.17 14.23
CA LYS A 165 10.67 -20.99 13.77
C LYS A 165 11.48 -19.71 13.91
N ILE A 166 12.29 -19.58 14.97
CA ILE A 166 13.20 -18.45 15.16
C ILE A 166 14.24 -18.46 14.04
N GLU A 167 14.96 -19.57 13.87
CA GLU A 167 16.02 -19.72 12.86
C GLU A 167 15.48 -19.48 11.46
N ARG A 168 14.32 -20.06 11.11
CA ARG A 168 13.69 -19.85 9.81
C ARG A 168 13.31 -18.38 9.57
N THR A 169 12.81 -17.69 10.59
CA THR A 169 12.39 -16.28 10.45
C THR A 169 13.62 -15.37 10.35
N LYS A 170 14.67 -15.66 11.13
CA LYS A 170 15.98 -15.02 11.06
C LYS A 170 16.60 -15.17 9.68
N GLU A 171 16.69 -16.39 9.15
CA GLU A 171 17.23 -16.65 7.81
C GLU A 171 16.47 -15.87 6.73
N LYS A 172 15.12 -15.90 6.78
CA LYS A 172 14.29 -15.14 5.84
C LYS A 172 14.54 -13.64 5.90
N ALA A 173 14.73 -13.08 7.10
CA ALA A 173 15.06 -11.68 7.27
C ALA A 173 16.45 -11.35 6.69
N ALA A 174 17.45 -12.19 6.97
CA ALA A 174 18.81 -12.03 6.43
C ALA A 174 18.84 -12.10 4.90
N VAL A 175 18.10 -13.04 4.30
CA VAL A 175 17.94 -13.14 2.84
C VAL A 175 17.30 -11.89 2.26
N ALA A 176 16.21 -11.39 2.85
CA ALA A 176 15.55 -10.17 2.37
C ALA A 176 16.48 -8.94 2.44
N ILE A 177 17.29 -8.83 3.50
CA ILE A 177 18.31 -7.78 3.65
C ILE A 177 19.37 -7.87 2.55
N ASP A 178 19.90 -9.08 2.30
CA ASP A 178 20.87 -9.31 1.24
C ASP A 178 20.30 -9.00 -0.16
N GLU A 179 19.05 -9.38 -0.42
CA GLU A 179 18.35 -9.04 -1.66
C GLU A 179 18.15 -7.53 -1.83
N SER A 180 17.81 -6.78 -0.77
CA SER A 180 17.74 -5.31 -0.80
C SER A 180 19.09 -4.70 -1.17
N ARG A 181 20.18 -5.19 -0.56
CA ARG A 181 21.55 -4.73 -0.84
C ARG A 181 21.96 -5.00 -2.29
N LYS A 182 21.60 -6.16 -2.84
CA LYS A 182 21.81 -6.49 -4.27
C LYS A 182 21.09 -5.52 -5.22
N LEU A 183 20.01 -4.88 -4.76
CA LEU A 183 19.31 -3.82 -5.50
C LEU A 183 19.91 -2.42 -5.29
N GLY A 184 21.02 -2.31 -4.57
CA GLY A 184 21.69 -1.05 -4.26
C GLY A 184 21.00 -0.24 -3.16
N VAL A 185 20.12 -0.86 -2.37
CA VAL A 185 19.44 -0.21 -1.25
C VAL A 185 19.95 -0.83 0.06
N GLU A 186 20.60 -0.03 0.91
CA GLU A 186 20.96 -0.46 2.26
C GLU A 186 19.74 -0.34 3.19
N PRO A 187 19.19 -1.46 3.69
CA PRO A 187 17.97 -1.44 4.51
C PRO A 187 18.33 -1.22 5.99
N ILE A 188 18.91 -0.07 6.34
CA ILE A 188 19.42 0.27 7.69
C ILE A 188 18.37 0.00 8.78
N LEU A 189 17.10 0.33 8.53
CA LEU A 189 16.02 0.12 9.48
C LEU A 189 15.74 -1.39 9.68
N ALA A 190 15.78 -2.18 8.61
CA ALA A 190 15.63 -3.64 8.70
C ALA A 190 16.79 -4.27 9.47
N VAL A 191 18.04 -3.86 9.20
CA VAL A 191 19.22 -4.33 9.93
C VAL A 191 19.11 -4.02 11.42
N SER A 192 18.65 -2.81 11.76
CA SER A 192 18.46 -2.41 13.16
C SER A 192 17.43 -3.31 13.88
N TYR A 193 16.32 -3.65 13.21
CA TYR A 193 15.33 -4.58 13.79
C TYR A 193 15.81 -6.03 13.82
N PHE A 194 16.63 -6.44 12.86
CA PHE A 194 17.27 -7.76 12.86
C PHE A 194 18.22 -7.93 14.05
N GLU A 195 19.12 -6.97 14.27
CA GLU A 195 20.06 -7.00 15.41
C GLU A 195 19.32 -6.90 16.75
N PHE A 196 18.26 -6.10 16.81
CA PHE A 196 17.42 -6.05 18.01
C PHE A 196 16.72 -7.38 18.26
N ALA A 197 16.20 -8.04 17.22
CA ALA A 197 15.62 -9.37 17.33
C ALA A 197 16.63 -10.40 17.87
N GLU A 198 17.89 -10.35 17.41
CA GLU A 198 18.97 -11.21 17.93
C GLU A 198 19.13 -11.06 19.44
N SER A 199 19.07 -9.84 19.95
CA SER A 199 19.20 -9.59 21.40
C SER A 199 18.02 -10.13 22.22
N LEU A 200 16.89 -10.45 21.59
CA LEU A 200 15.67 -10.92 22.25
C LEU A 200 15.49 -12.44 22.15
N GLU A 201 16.34 -13.17 21.42
CA GLU A 201 16.15 -14.62 21.19
C GLU A 201 16.00 -15.41 22.50
N ASP A 202 16.81 -15.07 23.52
CA ASP A 202 16.77 -15.72 24.83
C ASP A 202 15.79 -15.06 25.82
N GLU A 203 15.52 -13.76 25.66
CA GLU A 203 14.71 -12.97 26.61
C GLU A 203 13.21 -13.00 26.29
N SER A 204 12.87 -12.87 25.00
CA SER A 204 11.51 -12.89 24.48
C SER A 204 11.49 -13.48 23.06
N PRO A 205 11.49 -14.83 22.93
CA PRO A 205 11.51 -15.51 21.64
C PRO A 205 10.38 -15.09 20.68
N THR A 206 9.20 -14.80 21.22
CA THR A 206 8.06 -14.29 20.43
C THR A 206 8.37 -12.93 19.82
N ASP A 207 8.92 -11.99 20.61
CA ASP A 207 9.27 -10.67 20.12
C ASP A 207 10.45 -10.72 19.14
N ALA A 208 11.40 -11.63 19.35
CA ALA A 208 12.47 -11.90 18.38
C ALA A 208 11.88 -12.29 17.02
N ILE A 209 10.94 -13.25 16.96
CA ILE A 209 10.27 -13.63 15.70
C ILE A 209 9.53 -12.45 15.08
N VAL A 210 8.81 -11.65 15.88
CA VAL A 210 8.10 -10.46 15.40
C VAL A 210 9.06 -9.47 14.75
N HIS A 211 10.18 -9.18 15.40
CA HIS A 211 11.17 -8.23 14.90
C HIS A 211 11.94 -8.75 13.69
N TYR A 212 12.25 -10.05 13.61
CA TYR A 212 12.78 -10.65 12.39
C TYR A 212 11.80 -10.57 11.23
N ARG A 213 10.52 -10.91 11.45
CA ARG A 213 9.49 -10.81 10.42
C ARG A 213 9.33 -9.36 9.96
N TYR A 214 9.37 -8.41 10.89
CA TYR A 214 9.28 -7.00 10.55
C TYR A 214 10.49 -6.51 9.75
N ALA A 215 11.71 -6.89 10.14
CA ALA A 215 12.93 -6.63 9.38
C ALA A 215 12.84 -7.19 7.95
N GLN A 216 12.35 -8.42 7.80
CA GLN A 216 12.09 -9.03 6.49
C GLN A 216 11.12 -8.19 5.65
N MET A 217 10.01 -7.72 6.24
CA MET A 217 9.01 -6.90 5.54
C MET A 217 9.57 -5.54 5.10
N ILE A 218 10.38 -4.89 5.95
CA ILE A 218 11.05 -3.62 5.64
C ILE A 218 12.04 -3.79 4.49
N ALA A 219 12.93 -4.78 4.55
CA ALA A 219 13.87 -5.01 3.46
C ALA A 219 13.15 -5.40 2.15
N GLY A 220 12.10 -6.22 2.27
CA GLY A 220 11.31 -6.69 1.13
C GLY A 220 10.46 -5.62 0.45
N VAL A 221 10.09 -4.51 1.11
CA VAL A 221 9.29 -3.47 0.45
C VAL A 221 10.10 -2.72 -0.62
N PHE A 222 11.41 -2.54 -0.42
CA PHE A 222 12.25 -1.83 -1.38
C PHE A 222 12.32 -2.53 -2.73
N GLN A 223 12.21 -3.86 -2.77
CA GLN A 223 12.13 -4.61 -4.03
C GLN A 223 10.95 -4.20 -4.91
N PHE A 224 9.80 -3.87 -4.32
CA PHE A 224 8.64 -3.40 -5.08
C PHE A 224 8.77 -1.95 -5.48
N MET A 225 9.38 -1.15 -4.63
CA MET A 225 9.59 0.26 -4.93
C MET A 225 10.63 0.45 -6.04
N THR A 226 11.67 -0.38 -6.11
CA THR A 226 12.67 -0.29 -7.20
C THR A 226 12.19 -0.90 -8.53
N ASN A 227 11.28 -1.88 -8.51
CA ASN A 227 10.89 -2.67 -9.69
C ASN A 227 9.48 -2.37 -10.25
N GLN A 228 8.97 -1.14 -10.14
CA GLN A 228 7.60 -0.79 -10.59
C GLN A 228 7.27 -1.08 -12.07
N SER A 229 8.23 -1.53 -12.90
CA SER A 229 8.02 -1.89 -14.31
C SER A 229 7.80 -3.39 -14.59
N ALA A 230 7.84 -4.29 -13.60
CA ALA A 230 7.63 -5.72 -13.85
C ALA A 230 6.34 -6.22 -13.18
N GLU A 231 5.36 -6.62 -13.99
CA GLU A 231 4.27 -7.51 -13.55
C GLU A 231 4.89 -8.67 -12.76
N LYS A 232 4.52 -8.85 -11.49
CA LYS A 232 5.07 -9.94 -10.68
C LYS A 232 4.08 -10.59 -9.74
N GLU A 233 4.29 -11.90 -9.65
CA GLU A 233 3.55 -12.90 -8.90
C GLU A 233 3.50 -12.63 -7.39
N SER A 234 2.51 -13.24 -6.74
CA SER A 234 2.29 -13.16 -5.29
C SER A 234 3.48 -13.74 -4.52
N ARG A 235 3.95 -13.02 -3.50
CA ARG A 235 5.00 -13.48 -2.57
C ARG A 235 4.48 -14.43 -1.49
N PHE A 236 3.16 -14.64 -1.42
CA PHE A 236 2.54 -15.53 -0.45
C PHE A 236 2.24 -16.87 -1.12
N GLU A 237 2.80 -17.96 -0.58
CA GLU A 237 2.46 -19.31 -1.02
C GLU A 237 0.94 -19.55 -0.85
N GLY A 238 0.28 -19.98 -1.93
CA GLY A 238 -1.17 -20.27 -1.92
C GLY A 238 -2.09 -19.09 -2.25
N VAL A 239 -1.57 -17.88 -2.45
CA VAL A 239 -2.38 -16.71 -2.85
C VAL A 239 -2.14 -16.42 -4.34
N PRO A 240 -3.15 -16.55 -5.21
CA PRO A 240 -2.99 -16.23 -6.63
C PRO A 240 -2.64 -14.75 -6.81
N PRO A 241 -1.85 -14.41 -7.84
CA PRO A 241 -1.48 -13.02 -8.10
C PRO A 241 -2.73 -12.17 -8.32
N HIS A 242 -2.87 -11.11 -7.55
CA HIS A 242 -3.89 -10.10 -7.80
C HIS A 242 -3.41 -9.25 -8.98
N SER A 243 -4.04 -9.42 -10.15
CA SER A 243 -3.90 -8.44 -11.22
C SER A 243 -4.48 -7.11 -10.73
N SER A 244 -3.70 -6.03 -10.78
CA SER A 244 -4.26 -4.70 -10.56
C SER A 244 -5.39 -4.49 -11.58
N PRO A 245 -6.53 -3.87 -11.22
CA PRO A 245 -7.49 -3.44 -12.22
C PRO A 245 -6.75 -2.47 -13.13
N THR A 246 -6.43 -2.92 -14.33
CA THR A 246 -5.81 -2.14 -15.38
C THR A 246 -6.64 -0.89 -15.51
N LYS A 247 -6.10 0.28 -15.14
CA LYS A 247 -6.69 1.55 -15.58
C LYS A 247 -6.68 1.45 -17.10
N TYR A 248 -7.85 1.32 -17.70
CA TYR A 248 -8.01 1.40 -19.15
C TYR A 248 -7.61 2.82 -19.57
N VAL A 249 -6.31 3.05 -19.76
CA VAL A 249 -5.84 4.14 -20.59
C VAL A 249 -6.22 3.69 -21.99
N ILE A 250 -7.30 4.26 -22.52
CA ILE A 250 -7.63 4.09 -23.93
C ILE A 250 -6.52 4.81 -24.71
N LEU A 251 -5.42 4.10 -24.96
CA LEU A 251 -4.48 4.42 -26.03
C LEU A 251 -5.25 4.14 -27.31
N VAL A 252 -6.02 5.14 -27.76
CA VAL A 252 -6.60 5.07 -29.09
C VAL A 252 -5.44 5.10 -30.07
N ASP A 253 -5.13 3.94 -30.63
CA ASP A 253 -4.12 3.83 -31.68
C ASP A 253 -4.49 4.81 -32.80
N PHE A 254 -3.60 5.76 -33.08
CA PHE A 254 -3.80 6.79 -34.10
C PHE A 254 -4.10 6.14 -35.46
N GLN A 255 -3.55 4.94 -35.73
CA GLN A 255 -3.86 4.20 -36.95
C GLN A 255 -5.31 3.71 -36.98
N LEU A 256 -5.87 3.30 -35.84
CA LEU A 256 -7.27 2.85 -35.76
C LEU A 256 -8.26 4.00 -35.94
N LEU A 257 -7.94 5.21 -35.44
CA LEU A 257 -8.74 6.41 -35.72
C LEU A 257 -8.77 6.77 -37.20
N VAL A 258 -7.64 6.66 -37.90
CA VAL A 258 -7.57 6.92 -39.35
C VAL A 258 -8.42 5.92 -40.14
N VAL A 259 -8.42 4.64 -39.74
CA VAL A 259 -9.25 3.61 -40.39
C VAL A 259 -10.75 3.87 -40.16
N VAL A 260 -11.16 4.18 -38.93
CA VAL A 260 -12.57 4.46 -38.61
C VAL A 260 -13.06 5.74 -39.30
N ALA A 261 -12.22 6.78 -39.37
CA ALA A 261 -12.52 8.00 -40.13
C ALA A 261 -12.64 7.70 -41.63
N GLY A 262 -11.78 6.84 -42.18
CA GLY A 262 -11.86 6.38 -43.57
C GLY A 262 -13.16 5.64 -43.89
N ILE A 263 -13.56 4.70 -43.02
CA ILE A 263 -14.79 3.91 -43.22
C ILE A 263 -16.03 4.80 -43.11
N SER A 264 -16.07 5.73 -42.15
CA SER A 264 -17.22 6.63 -41.99
C SER A 264 -17.38 7.60 -43.17
N ALA A 265 -16.28 8.13 -43.72
CA ALA A 265 -16.32 8.92 -44.95
C ALA A 265 -16.85 8.12 -46.15
N LEU A 266 -16.46 6.85 -46.27
CA LEU A 266 -16.88 5.99 -47.37
C LEU A 266 -18.37 5.64 -47.29
N LEU A 267 -18.88 5.36 -46.08
CA LEU A 267 -20.32 5.16 -45.84
C LEU A 267 -21.13 6.43 -46.12
N PHE A 268 -20.60 7.61 -45.78
CA PHE A 268 -21.25 8.88 -46.06
C PHE A 268 -21.38 9.14 -47.57
N ILE A 269 -20.33 8.84 -48.34
CA ILE A 269 -20.36 8.94 -49.80
C ILE A 269 -21.39 7.97 -50.40
N ILE A 270 -21.43 6.71 -49.94
CA ILE A 270 -22.43 5.73 -50.38
C ILE A 270 -23.85 6.21 -50.07
N GLY A 271 -24.07 6.77 -48.88
CA GLY A 271 -25.36 7.35 -48.49
C GLY A 271 -25.80 8.48 -49.43
N ILE A 272 -24.91 9.41 -49.76
CA ILE A 272 -25.20 10.49 -50.71
C ILE A 272 -25.54 9.92 -52.09
N VAL A 273 -24.79 8.93 -52.59
CA VAL A 273 -25.06 8.31 -53.90
C VAL A 273 -26.42 7.63 -53.91
N LEU A 274 -26.82 6.94 -52.84
CA LEU A 274 -28.14 6.32 -52.74
C LEU A 274 -29.28 7.35 -52.72
N ILE A 275 -29.10 8.47 -52.00
CA ILE A 275 -30.09 9.56 -51.97
C ILE A 275 -30.22 10.23 -53.34
N LEU A 276 -29.10 10.47 -54.02
CA LEU A 276 -29.11 11.02 -55.38
C LEU A 276 -29.75 10.05 -56.38
N ARG A 277 -29.53 8.73 -56.22
CA ARG A 277 -30.18 7.71 -57.04
C ARG A 277 -31.69 7.64 -56.80
N ASP A 278 -32.14 7.72 -55.55
CA ASP A 278 -33.58 7.74 -55.23
C ASP A 278 -34.26 9.01 -55.76
N ARG A 279 -33.60 10.17 -55.65
CA ARG A 279 -34.08 11.42 -56.26
C ARG A 279 -34.16 11.33 -57.78
N LYS A 280 -33.20 10.69 -58.43
CA LYS A 280 -33.23 10.47 -59.88
C LYS A 280 -34.32 9.46 -60.28
N PHE A 281 -34.48 8.37 -59.54
CA PHE A 281 -35.53 7.38 -59.78
C PHE A 281 -36.93 7.99 -59.65
N LYS A 282 -37.19 8.78 -58.60
CA LYS A 282 -38.46 9.52 -58.41
C LYS A 282 -38.72 10.62 -59.45
N LYS A 283 -37.69 11.04 -60.19
CA LYS A 283 -37.81 12.01 -61.29
C LYS A 283 -38.09 11.30 -62.62
N ASP A 284 -37.35 10.23 -62.91
CA ASP A 284 -37.48 9.46 -64.15
C ASP A 284 -38.74 8.59 -64.15
N PHE A 285 -39.20 8.23 -62.97
CA PHE A 285 -40.49 7.61 -62.76
C PHE A 285 -41.17 8.44 -61.64
N PRO A 286 -42.32 9.08 -61.84
CA PRO A 286 -43.13 9.63 -60.74
C PRO A 286 -44.05 8.57 -60.10
N PRO A 287 -44.36 8.69 -58.79
CA PRO A 287 -45.12 7.70 -58.00
C PRO A 287 -46.53 7.39 -58.54
N GLU A 288 -47.07 8.25 -59.40
CA GLU A 288 -48.34 8.04 -60.09
C GLU A 288 -48.31 6.83 -61.06
N ILE A 289 -47.11 6.36 -61.45
CA ILE A 289 -46.92 5.32 -62.47
C ILE A 289 -46.80 3.91 -61.85
N TRP A 290 -46.39 3.75 -60.59
CA TRP A 290 -46.22 2.43 -59.96
C TRP A 290 -46.97 2.22 -58.64
N ILE A 291 -47.64 3.23 -58.09
CA ILE A 291 -48.49 3.00 -56.92
C ILE A 291 -49.80 2.35 -57.42
N PRO A 292 -50.16 1.15 -56.93
CA PRO A 292 -51.41 0.50 -57.31
C PRO A 292 -52.61 1.36 -56.88
N ARG A 293 -53.64 1.46 -57.73
CA ARG A 293 -54.82 2.34 -57.52
C ARG A 293 -55.49 2.18 -56.14
N SER A 294 -55.44 0.99 -55.55
CA SER A 294 -55.98 0.71 -54.21
C SER A 294 -55.31 1.52 -53.08
N MET A 295 -54.05 1.92 -53.23
CA MET A 295 -53.33 2.74 -52.24
C MET A 295 -53.53 4.25 -52.47
N GLN A 296 -53.78 4.69 -53.70
CA GLN A 296 -54.10 6.09 -53.98
C GLN A 296 -55.46 6.50 -53.40
N GLU A 297 -56.42 5.57 -53.31
CA GLU A 297 -57.74 5.83 -52.72
C GLU A 297 -57.72 5.89 -51.19
N TYR A 298 -56.79 5.19 -50.52
CA TYR A 298 -56.64 5.24 -49.06
C TYR A 298 -56.17 6.61 -48.57
N TYR A 299 -55.23 7.25 -49.28
CA TYR A 299 -54.73 8.59 -48.95
C TYR A 299 -55.62 9.75 -49.43
N ARG A 300 -56.68 9.47 -50.19
CA ARG A 300 -57.64 10.49 -50.66
C ARG A 300 -58.85 10.67 -49.73
N LYS A 301 -58.97 9.81 -48.70
CA LYS A 301 -60.10 9.80 -47.77
C LYS A 301 -59.75 10.35 -46.38
N HIS A 302 -58.57 10.95 -46.20
CA HIS A 302 -58.20 11.81 -45.08
C HIS A 302 -57.66 13.12 -45.64
#